data_AF-A0A6J4TWK8-F1
#
_entry.id   AF-A0A6J4TWK8-F1
#
_cell.length_a   1.000
_cell.length_b   1.000
_cell.length_c   1.000
_cell.angle_alpha   90.00
_cell.angle_beta   90.00
_cell.angle_gamma   90.00
#
_symmetry.space_group_name_H-M   'P 1'
#
loop_
_entity.id
_entity.type
_entity.pdbx_description
1 polymer ?
#
loop_
_entity_poly.entity_id
_entity_poly.type
_entity_poly.pdbx_seq_one_letter_code
_entity_poly.pdbx_strand_id
1 'polypeptide(L)'
;MSTTTNDIRKRSISSIGYGFITPDFLPDGKDEYYLRELQNKNGINYRQLSAYEIEVLVRNRNTSDDWNKILVSHAFNPELVKNCKFFGLVRIGKLEPFCLEFSDLKVPVGLYNSTIISCDFGDNVVVDNVTYLSHYIIGSEVIIVNVNELVTTNHAKFGNGIVKEGEAEDVRIWLEVCNENSGRRIIPFNGMQAGDAYLWTKFRGDPALLDRFKEFTEAKFDKKRGYYGKIGDRTVIKNCKIIKDVWIGADAYLKGANKLKNLTINSGPEGKSQIGEGCEIVNGIIGFGCRAFYGVKAVRFIMADHSQLKYGARLINSYLGNNSTISCCEVLNTLIFPAHEQHHNNSFLCASTVMGQSNIPAGATIGSNHNSRSADGEIIAGRGFWPGLCVSLKHNSKFATFTMIAKGDYPAELNIPIPFSLISNDVTRDRLIVMPAYWFMYNMYALERNGWKYKDRDKRQEKIQHLEYDYLAPDSINEIITSIQLFEKFTGKAFYKKNEPEKEVADDEAIAKGKQLLEDRDPVIEDLEILAEGFENTKRK
;
A
#
# COMPACT_ATOMS: atom_id res chain seq x y z
N MET A 1 11.93 -37.19 -13.66
CA MET A 1 12.74 -35.97 -13.49
C MET A 1 12.78 -35.28 -14.84
N SER A 2 11.94 -34.25 -15.04
CA SER A 2 11.99 -33.46 -16.27
C SER A 2 13.23 -32.57 -16.18
N THR A 3 14.27 -32.91 -16.94
CA THR A 3 15.43 -32.03 -17.15
C THR A 3 14.99 -30.91 -18.08
N THR A 4 14.28 -29.92 -17.54
CA THR A 4 14.04 -28.66 -18.24
C THR A 4 15.38 -27.93 -18.32
N THR A 5 16.07 -28.10 -19.45
CA THR A 5 17.14 -27.18 -19.84
C THR A 5 16.59 -25.76 -19.84
N ASN A 6 17.40 -24.79 -19.39
CA ASN A 6 17.01 -23.38 -19.44
C ASN A 6 16.62 -22.98 -20.88
N ASP A 7 15.53 -22.24 -21.05
CA ASP A 7 15.11 -21.68 -22.35
C ASP A 7 16.03 -20.50 -22.74
N ILE A 8 17.25 -20.82 -23.19
CA ILE A 8 18.21 -19.85 -23.70
C ILE A 8 18.03 -19.74 -25.21
N ARG A 9 17.50 -18.62 -25.68
CA ARG A 9 17.26 -18.37 -27.11
C ARG A 9 18.42 -17.61 -27.73
N LYS A 10 19.05 -18.18 -28.76
CA LYS A 10 20.08 -17.49 -29.57
C LYS A 10 19.39 -16.57 -30.59
N ARG A 11 19.70 -15.28 -30.55
CA ARG A 11 19.24 -14.28 -31.52
C ARG A 11 20.41 -13.47 -32.06
N SER A 12 20.23 -12.81 -33.20
CA SER A 12 21.24 -11.90 -33.76
C SER A 12 21.48 -10.72 -32.81
N ILE A 13 22.72 -10.23 -32.76
CA ILE A 13 23.05 -9.00 -32.01
C ILE A 13 22.23 -7.80 -32.49
N SER A 14 21.87 -7.76 -33.78
CA SER A 14 21.01 -6.74 -34.38
C SER A 14 19.56 -6.76 -33.89
N SER A 15 19.17 -7.77 -33.08
CA SER A 15 17.83 -7.82 -32.47
C SER A 15 17.76 -7.14 -31.10
N ILE A 16 18.90 -6.72 -30.53
CA ILE A 16 18.92 -6.03 -29.24
C ILE A 16 18.20 -4.68 -29.39
N GLY A 17 17.16 -4.45 -28.59
CA GLY A 17 16.38 -3.21 -28.60
C GLY A 17 15.23 -3.15 -29.61
N TYR A 18 15.01 -4.19 -30.40
CA TYR A 18 13.92 -4.27 -31.39
C TYR A 18 12.97 -5.44 -31.12
N GLY A 19 11.76 -5.35 -31.68
CA GLY A 19 10.72 -6.35 -31.50
C GLY A 19 10.19 -6.39 -30.06
N PHE A 20 10.11 -5.23 -29.41
CA PHE A 20 9.60 -5.11 -28.05
C PHE A 20 8.16 -5.62 -27.96
N ILE A 21 7.35 -5.28 -28.96
CA ILE A 21 6.03 -5.86 -29.19
C ILE A 21 6.17 -6.91 -30.29
N THR A 22 5.74 -8.13 -30.03
CA THR A 22 5.76 -9.19 -31.05
C THR A 22 4.67 -8.94 -32.09
N PRO A 23 4.85 -9.38 -33.36
CA PRO A 23 3.87 -9.19 -34.43
C PRO A 23 2.44 -9.57 -34.06
N ASP A 24 2.25 -10.65 -33.29
CA ASP A 24 0.92 -11.11 -32.86
C ASP A 24 0.15 -10.12 -31.97
N PHE A 25 0.83 -9.16 -31.35
CA PHE A 25 0.24 -8.14 -30.47
C PHE A 25 0.37 -6.72 -31.05
N LEU A 26 0.78 -6.59 -32.31
CA LEU A 26 0.86 -5.32 -33.01
C LEU A 26 -0.44 -5.03 -33.77
N PRO A 27 -1.12 -3.90 -33.51
CA PRO A 27 -2.29 -3.52 -34.30
C PRO A 27 -1.93 -3.23 -35.76
N ASP A 28 -2.89 -3.43 -36.66
CA ASP A 28 -2.71 -3.16 -38.10
C ASP A 28 -2.24 -1.72 -38.36
N GLY A 29 -1.20 -1.59 -39.20
CA GLY A 29 -0.61 -0.30 -39.57
C GLY A 29 0.18 0.40 -38.46
N LYS A 30 0.43 -0.27 -37.32
CA LYS A 30 1.29 0.23 -36.24
C LYS A 30 2.62 -0.53 -36.19
N ASP A 31 3.66 0.17 -35.76
CA ASP A 31 4.97 -0.42 -35.45
C ASP A 31 5.14 -0.63 -33.94
N GLU A 32 6.28 -1.16 -33.51
CA GLU A 32 6.57 -1.38 -32.08
C GLU A 32 6.63 -0.12 -31.22
N TYR A 33 6.70 1.07 -31.82
CA TYR A 33 6.86 2.34 -31.12
C TYR A 33 5.53 3.06 -30.86
N TYR A 34 4.41 2.62 -31.42
CA TYR A 34 3.14 3.38 -31.34
C TYR A 34 2.69 3.74 -29.91
N LEU A 35 2.87 2.85 -28.92
CA LEU A 35 2.57 3.15 -27.51
C LEU A 35 3.63 4.05 -26.88
N ARG A 36 4.89 3.88 -27.25
CA ARG A 36 5.99 4.75 -26.83
C ARG A 36 5.73 6.19 -27.27
N GLU A 37 5.29 6.39 -28.52
CA GLU A 37 4.91 7.70 -29.04
C GLU A 37 3.68 8.29 -28.34
N LEU A 38 2.70 7.45 -27.99
CA LEU A 38 1.56 7.90 -27.19
C LEU A 38 1.98 8.32 -25.76
N GLN A 39 2.96 7.62 -25.19
CA GLN A 39 3.45 7.85 -23.83
C GLN A 39 4.40 9.06 -23.74
N ASN A 40 5.24 9.27 -24.76
CA ASN A 40 6.22 10.34 -24.79
C ASN A 40 5.59 11.64 -25.31
N LYS A 41 5.33 12.56 -24.39
CA LYS A 41 4.70 13.86 -24.69
C LYS A 41 5.61 15.04 -24.34
N ASN A 42 6.93 14.84 -24.39
CA ASN A 42 7.89 15.87 -23.99
C ASN A 42 8.00 17.06 -24.95
N GLY A 43 7.38 16.98 -26.13
CA GLY A 43 7.32 18.08 -27.10
C GLY A 43 8.65 18.38 -27.79
N ILE A 44 9.67 17.54 -27.62
CA ILE A 44 10.97 17.73 -28.25
C ILE A 44 10.90 17.32 -29.72
N ASN A 45 11.31 18.24 -30.60
CA ASN A 45 11.51 17.94 -32.02
C ASN A 45 12.87 17.25 -32.19
N TYR A 46 12.83 15.98 -32.59
CA TYR A 46 14.04 15.20 -32.82
C TYR A 46 14.48 15.25 -34.28
N ARG A 47 15.80 15.26 -34.48
CA ARG A 47 16.47 15.10 -35.77
C ARG A 47 17.49 13.96 -35.70
N GLN A 48 17.97 13.53 -36.87
CA GLN A 48 19.11 12.64 -36.94
C GLN A 48 20.40 13.35 -36.50
N LEU A 49 21.38 12.55 -36.07
CA LEU A 49 22.74 13.01 -35.83
C LEU A 49 23.39 13.49 -37.14
N SER A 50 24.15 14.56 -37.05
CA SER A 50 25.07 14.99 -38.11
C SER A 50 26.33 14.13 -38.12
N ALA A 51 27.07 14.16 -39.23
CA ALA A 51 28.34 13.44 -39.35
C ALA A 51 29.36 13.86 -38.27
N TYR A 52 29.42 15.15 -37.95
CA TYR A 52 30.26 15.69 -36.89
C TYR A 52 29.87 15.12 -35.50
N GLU A 53 28.58 15.08 -35.17
CA GLU A 53 28.13 14.54 -33.89
C GLU A 53 28.45 13.05 -33.76
N ILE A 54 28.30 12.26 -34.84
CA ILE A 54 28.68 10.85 -34.85
C ILE A 54 30.18 10.69 -34.59
N GLU A 55 31.03 11.49 -35.24
CA GLU A 55 32.49 11.46 -35.03
C GLU A 55 32.85 11.73 -33.57
N VAL A 56 32.26 12.76 -32.96
CA VAL A 56 32.48 13.10 -31.54
C VAL A 56 32.01 11.96 -30.63
N LEU A 57 30.84 11.37 -30.90
CA LEU A 57 30.34 10.24 -30.11
C LEU A 57 31.27 9.02 -30.19
N VAL A 58 31.77 8.67 -31.38
CA VAL A 58 32.74 7.58 -31.56
C VAL A 58 34.06 7.89 -30.84
N ARG A 59 34.58 9.11 -30.98
CA ARG A 59 35.80 9.58 -30.27
C ARG A 59 35.64 9.48 -28.75
N ASN A 60 34.44 9.76 -28.25
CA ASN A 60 34.06 9.63 -26.84
C ASN A 60 33.79 8.18 -26.40
N ARG A 61 34.19 7.19 -27.21
CA ARG A 61 34.07 5.74 -26.97
C ARG A 61 32.63 5.25 -26.88
N ASN A 62 31.69 5.96 -27.51
CA ASN A 62 30.34 5.44 -27.64
C ASN A 62 30.26 4.46 -28.82
N THR A 63 29.37 3.47 -28.70
CA THR A 63 29.06 2.52 -29.78
C THR A 63 27.56 2.48 -30.00
N SER A 64 27.13 2.30 -31.24
CA SER A 64 25.73 2.10 -31.61
C SER A 64 25.61 0.91 -32.55
N ASP A 65 24.49 0.19 -32.50
CA ASP A 65 24.10 -0.79 -33.52
C ASP A 65 23.72 -0.09 -34.85
N ASP A 66 23.01 1.03 -34.76
CA ASP A 66 22.66 1.90 -35.90
C ASP A 66 22.59 3.37 -35.43
N TRP A 67 23.49 4.22 -35.95
CA TRP A 67 23.51 5.65 -35.61
C TRP A 67 22.27 6.40 -36.11
N ASN A 68 21.56 5.90 -37.13
CA ASN A 68 20.31 6.51 -37.62
C ASN A 68 19.15 6.36 -36.63
N LYS A 69 19.30 5.46 -35.65
CA LYS A 69 18.32 5.22 -34.58
C LYS A 69 18.59 6.04 -33.34
N ILE A 70 19.65 6.84 -33.32
CA ILE A 70 19.87 7.85 -32.29
C ILE A 70 19.34 9.18 -32.84
N LEU A 71 18.25 9.66 -32.24
CA LEU A 71 17.66 10.94 -32.57
C LEU A 71 17.92 11.94 -31.44
N VAL A 72 18.18 13.18 -31.80
CA VAL A 72 18.60 14.20 -30.85
C VAL A 72 17.84 15.51 -31.05
N SER A 73 17.70 16.29 -29.99
CA SER A 73 17.17 17.66 -30.10
C SER A 73 18.10 18.57 -30.91
N HIS A 74 17.59 19.73 -31.33
CA HIS A 74 18.43 20.73 -32.02
C HIS A 74 19.61 21.23 -31.17
N ALA A 75 19.44 21.33 -29.85
CA ALA A 75 20.45 21.83 -28.91
C ALA A 75 21.26 20.71 -28.25
N PHE A 76 21.33 19.53 -28.87
CA PHE A 76 22.13 18.41 -28.38
C PHE A 76 23.64 18.72 -28.45
N ASN A 77 24.37 18.30 -27.41
CA ASN A 77 25.82 18.40 -27.35
C ASN A 77 26.46 17.00 -27.22
N PRO A 78 27.14 16.49 -28.26
CA PRO A 78 27.75 15.16 -28.23
C PRO A 78 28.95 15.04 -27.27
N GLU A 79 29.54 16.15 -26.82
CA GLU A 79 30.67 16.14 -25.89
C GLU A 79 30.29 15.66 -24.48
N LEU A 80 28.99 15.67 -24.16
CA LEU A 80 28.43 15.25 -22.87
C LEU A 80 27.93 13.79 -22.89
N VAL A 81 28.30 13.03 -23.92
CA VAL A 81 27.95 11.62 -24.05
C VAL A 81 29.23 10.80 -24.21
N LYS A 82 29.56 9.94 -23.24
CA LYS A 82 30.84 9.22 -23.22
C LYS A 82 30.71 7.78 -22.74
N ASN A 83 31.42 6.88 -23.41
CA ASN A 83 31.54 5.47 -23.03
C ASN A 83 30.18 4.75 -22.86
N CYS A 84 29.21 5.07 -23.72
CA CYS A 84 27.89 4.46 -23.74
C CYS A 84 27.72 3.46 -24.90
N LYS A 85 26.87 2.45 -24.69
CA LYS A 85 26.48 1.48 -25.73
C LYS A 85 25.00 1.66 -26.03
N PHE A 86 24.68 2.07 -27.25
CA PHE A 86 23.32 2.32 -27.71
C PHE A 86 22.81 1.15 -28.55
N PHE A 87 21.55 0.77 -28.31
CA PHE A 87 20.83 -0.22 -29.09
C PHE A 87 19.38 0.23 -29.32
N GLY A 88 18.84 -0.01 -30.52
CA GLY A 88 17.47 0.36 -30.82
C GLY A 88 17.26 1.86 -30.96
N LEU A 89 16.00 2.29 -31.00
CA LEU A 89 15.64 3.69 -31.13
C LEU A 89 15.92 4.44 -29.82
N VAL A 90 16.89 5.35 -29.79
CA VAL A 90 17.21 6.19 -28.62
C VAL A 90 16.97 7.65 -28.96
N ARG A 91 16.26 8.38 -28.09
CA ARG A 91 15.96 9.80 -28.31
C ARG A 91 16.48 10.65 -27.16
N ILE A 92 17.26 11.68 -27.46
CA ILE A 92 17.97 12.47 -26.46
C ILE A 92 17.57 13.94 -26.60
N GLY A 93 17.13 14.54 -25.49
CA GLY A 93 16.85 15.96 -25.39
C GLY A 93 18.09 16.85 -25.48
N LYS A 94 17.96 18.09 -25.03
CA LYS A 94 19.06 19.04 -24.92
C LYS A 94 20.04 18.59 -23.85
N LEU A 95 21.34 18.74 -24.10
CA LEU A 95 22.39 18.52 -23.08
C LEU A 95 23.29 19.76 -23.02
N GLU A 96 23.16 20.52 -21.94
CA GLU A 96 23.98 21.71 -21.68
C GLU A 96 25.14 21.38 -20.73
N PRO A 97 26.29 22.09 -20.81
CA PRO A 97 27.45 21.88 -19.94
C PRO A 97 27.21 22.42 -18.52
N PHE A 98 26.13 21.95 -17.89
CA PHE A 98 25.75 22.21 -16.51
C PHE A 98 26.00 20.97 -15.65
N CYS A 99 25.84 21.13 -14.35
CA CYS A 99 25.73 20.04 -13.41
C CYS A 99 24.37 20.10 -12.72
N LEU A 100 23.80 18.93 -12.43
CA LEU A 100 22.67 18.83 -11.52
C LEU A 100 23.18 18.60 -10.10
N GLU A 101 22.53 19.26 -9.15
CA GLU A 101 22.84 19.17 -7.73
C GLU A 101 21.61 18.71 -6.95
N PHE A 102 21.78 17.70 -6.10
CA PHE A 102 20.74 17.23 -5.18
C PHE A 102 21.34 16.81 -3.85
N SER A 103 21.05 17.58 -2.79
CA SER A 103 21.81 17.50 -1.52
C SER A 103 23.31 17.66 -1.82
N ASP A 104 24.19 16.84 -1.24
CA ASP A 104 25.63 16.91 -1.50
C ASP A 104 26.09 16.23 -2.81
N LEU A 105 25.16 15.71 -3.63
CA LEU A 105 25.49 15.07 -4.92
C LEU A 105 25.54 16.14 -6.01
N LYS A 106 26.71 16.31 -6.64
CA LYS A 106 26.90 17.18 -7.80
C LYS A 106 27.45 16.37 -8.96
N VAL A 107 26.70 16.33 -10.07
CA VAL A 107 26.99 15.46 -11.21
C VAL A 107 26.80 16.20 -12.54
N PRO A 108 27.70 16.05 -13.52
CA PRO A 108 27.58 16.73 -14.80
C PRO A 108 26.41 16.18 -15.61
N VAL A 109 25.66 17.06 -16.28
CA VAL A 109 24.64 16.70 -17.27
C VAL A 109 25.27 15.85 -18.38
N GLY A 110 24.58 14.80 -18.81
CA GLY A 110 25.03 13.91 -19.88
C GLY A 110 24.77 12.43 -19.63
N LEU A 111 25.22 11.61 -20.59
CA LEU A 111 25.10 10.16 -20.56
C LEU A 111 26.49 9.52 -20.53
N TYR A 112 26.77 8.75 -19.49
CA TYR A 112 28.11 8.27 -19.17
C TYR A 112 28.10 6.79 -18.77
N ASN A 113 29.07 6.02 -19.26
CA ASN A 113 29.39 4.67 -18.75
C ASN A 113 28.17 3.71 -18.68
N SER A 114 27.29 3.75 -19.68
CA SER A 114 25.98 3.07 -19.58
C SER A 114 25.61 2.28 -20.83
N THR A 115 24.86 1.19 -20.65
CA THR A 115 24.21 0.48 -21.76
C THR A 115 22.77 0.96 -21.86
N ILE A 116 22.39 1.53 -23.00
CA ILE A 116 21.11 2.20 -23.22
C ILE A 116 20.40 1.53 -24.40
N ILE A 117 19.19 1.05 -24.15
CA ILE A 117 18.43 0.24 -25.11
C ILE A 117 17.02 0.79 -25.24
N SER A 118 16.68 1.31 -26.42
CA SER A 118 15.34 1.82 -26.74
C SER A 118 14.77 2.74 -25.65
N CYS A 119 15.42 3.89 -25.41
CA CYS A 119 15.04 4.83 -24.34
C CYS A 119 14.82 6.25 -24.85
N ASP A 120 14.00 7.01 -24.12
CA ASP A 120 13.79 8.44 -24.32
C ASP A 120 14.33 9.22 -23.13
N PHE A 121 15.02 10.32 -23.41
CA PHE A 121 15.55 11.24 -22.42
C PHE A 121 15.04 12.65 -22.68
N GLY A 122 14.52 13.29 -21.64
CA GLY A 122 14.22 14.71 -21.63
C GLY A 122 15.48 15.57 -21.64
N ASP A 123 15.31 16.84 -21.29
CA ASP A 123 16.40 17.82 -21.29
C ASP A 123 17.27 17.69 -20.04
N ASN A 124 18.57 17.90 -20.21
CA ASN A 124 19.56 18.02 -19.15
C ASN A 124 19.55 16.86 -18.15
N VAL A 125 19.36 15.63 -18.63
CA VAL A 125 19.43 14.42 -17.80
C VAL A 125 20.87 14.08 -17.41
N VAL A 126 21.01 13.37 -16.30
CA VAL A 126 22.26 12.73 -15.86
C VAL A 126 22.02 11.23 -15.79
N VAL A 127 22.77 10.47 -16.60
CA VAL A 127 22.83 9.01 -16.51
C VAL A 127 24.29 8.61 -16.42
N ASP A 128 24.73 8.10 -15.29
CA ASP A 128 26.13 7.70 -15.10
C ASP A 128 26.24 6.35 -14.40
N ASN A 129 27.06 5.46 -14.96
CA ASN A 129 27.31 4.12 -14.43
C ASN A 129 26.00 3.33 -14.25
N VAL A 130 25.17 3.32 -15.29
CA VAL A 130 23.96 2.50 -15.37
C VAL A 130 24.23 1.29 -16.25
N THR A 131 24.42 0.13 -15.63
CA THR A 131 24.93 -1.07 -16.32
C THR A 131 23.98 -1.53 -17.42
N TYR A 132 22.66 -1.44 -17.21
CA TYR A 132 21.63 -1.80 -18.20
C TYR A 132 20.36 -0.95 -18.04
N LEU A 133 20.08 -0.08 -19.00
CA LEU A 133 18.89 0.77 -19.05
C LEU A 133 18.09 0.48 -20.32
N SER A 134 16.86 -0.02 -20.16
CA SER A 134 16.09 -0.57 -21.28
C SER A 134 14.59 -0.28 -21.21
N HIS A 135 14.05 0.28 -22.30
CA HIS A 135 12.63 0.58 -22.49
C HIS A 135 12.04 1.52 -21.43
N TYR A 136 12.70 2.67 -21.23
CA TYR A 136 12.24 3.74 -20.34
C TYR A 136 12.07 5.06 -21.08
N ILE A 137 11.07 5.81 -20.64
CA ILE A 137 10.87 7.22 -20.97
C ILE A 137 11.24 8.03 -19.73
N ILE A 138 12.29 8.83 -19.83
CA ILE A 138 12.88 9.60 -18.75
C ILE A 138 12.62 11.08 -19.00
N GLY A 139 12.06 11.75 -17.99
CA GLY A 139 11.78 13.17 -17.99
C GLY A 139 13.03 14.05 -17.98
N SER A 140 12.83 15.35 -17.82
CA SER A 140 13.92 16.33 -17.78
C SER A 140 14.54 16.44 -16.39
N GLU A 141 15.81 16.82 -16.34
CA GLU A 141 16.56 17.09 -15.10
C GLU A 141 16.60 15.89 -14.13
N VAL A 142 16.50 14.68 -14.67
CA VAL A 142 16.55 13.43 -13.90
C VAL A 142 18.01 13.05 -13.63
N ILE A 143 18.29 12.58 -12.42
CA ILE A 143 19.58 12.01 -12.03
C ILE A 143 19.44 10.50 -11.84
N ILE A 144 20.15 9.70 -12.64
CA ILE A 144 20.27 8.25 -12.49
C ILE A 144 21.76 7.88 -12.39
N VAL A 145 22.22 7.49 -11.21
CA VAL A 145 23.63 7.17 -10.99
C VAL A 145 23.85 5.86 -10.24
N ASN A 146 24.84 5.08 -10.67
CA ASN A 146 25.21 3.80 -10.06
C ASN A 146 24.00 2.86 -9.93
N VAL A 147 23.32 2.58 -11.04
CA VAL A 147 22.18 1.65 -11.06
C VAL A 147 22.52 0.42 -11.87
N ASN A 148 22.36 -0.77 -11.28
CA ASN A 148 22.73 -1.99 -12.00
C ASN A 148 21.75 -2.30 -13.14
N GLU A 149 20.44 -2.17 -12.92
CA GLU A 149 19.47 -2.49 -13.96
C GLU A 149 18.21 -1.64 -13.82
N LEU A 150 17.81 -0.98 -14.91
CA LEU A 150 16.47 -0.47 -15.16
C LEU A 150 15.92 -1.14 -16.40
N VAL A 151 14.95 -2.04 -16.25
CA VAL A 151 14.37 -2.78 -17.39
C VAL A 151 12.85 -2.77 -17.34
N THR A 152 12.22 -2.55 -18.49
CA THR A 152 10.77 -2.75 -18.64
C THR A 152 10.50 -3.85 -19.63
N THR A 153 9.58 -4.73 -19.28
CA THR A 153 9.05 -5.80 -20.12
C THR A 153 7.80 -5.35 -20.84
N ASN A 154 7.52 -5.93 -22.01
CA ASN A 154 6.34 -5.56 -22.80
C ASN A 154 4.99 -5.93 -22.14
N HIS A 155 5.01 -6.75 -21.11
CA HIS A 155 3.82 -7.18 -20.34
C HIS A 155 3.80 -6.56 -18.94
N ALA A 156 4.59 -5.51 -18.70
CA ALA A 156 4.60 -4.77 -17.45
C ALA A 156 3.20 -4.27 -17.05
N LYS A 157 2.90 -4.37 -15.76
CA LYS A 157 1.60 -4.00 -15.15
C LYS A 157 1.72 -2.82 -14.19
N PHE A 158 2.96 -2.46 -13.82
CA PHE A 158 3.31 -1.36 -12.94
C PHE A 158 2.54 -1.43 -11.60
N GLY A 159 2.39 -2.64 -11.05
CA GLY A 159 1.70 -2.89 -9.77
C GLY A 159 0.19 -3.05 -9.86
N ASN A 160 -0.44 -2.75 -10.99
CA ASN A 160 -1.88 -2.94 -11.19
C ASN A 160 -2.21 -4.44 -11.40
N GLY A 161 -3.34 -4.89 -10.89
CA GLY A 161 -3.82 -6.28 -10.99
C GLY A 161 -4.47 -6.61 -12.34
N ILE A 162 -3.95 -6.08 -13.43
CA ILE A 162 -4.48 -6.28 -14.79
C ILE A 162 -3.85 -7.51 -15.46
N VAL A 163 -4.50 -8.03 -16.49
CA VAL A 163 -3.99 -9.12 -17.32
C VAL A 163 -3.83 -8.60 -18.74
N LYS A 164 -2.62 -8.75 -19.30
CA LYS A 164 -2.31 -8.29 -20.66
C LYS A 164 -2.80 -9.31 -21.68
N GLU A 165 -3.05 -8.85 -22.89
CA GLU A 165 -3.51 -9.68 -24.00
C GLU A 165 -2.60 -10.91 -24.20
N GLY A 166 -3.17 -12.11 -24.36
CA GLY A 166 -2.38 -13.35 -24.47
C GLY A 166 -1.71 -13.85 -23.18
N GLU A 167 -1.91 -13.18 -22.03
CA GLU A 167 -1.60 -13.77 -20.72
C GLU A 167 -2.78 -14.59 -20.21
N ALA A 168 -2.50 -15.64 -19.43
CA ALA A 168 -3.52 -16.38 -18.70
C ALA A 168 -3.97 -15.62 -17.44
N GLU A 169 -5.17 -15.92 -16.93
CA GLU A 169 -5.74 -15.22 -15.77
C GLU A 169 -4.97 -15.53 -14.47
N ASP A 170 -4.25 -16.64 -14.40
CA ASP A 170 -3.46 -17.08 -13.24
C ASP A 170 -2.26 -16.18 -12.94
N VAL A 171 -1.74 -15.45 -13.93
CA VAL A 171 -0.68 -14.44 -13.72
C VAL A 171 -1.21 -13.11 -13.16
N ARG A 172 -2.53 -13.01 -12.92
CA ARG A 172 -3.12 -11.82 -12.29
C ARG A 172 -2.59 -11.66 -10.87
N ILE A 173 -2.18 -10.43 -10.56
CA ILE A 173 -1.83 -10.08 -9.20
C ILE A 173 -3.12 -9.73 -8.45
N TRP A 174 -3.39 -10.53 -7.43
CA TRP A 174 -4.43 -10.28 -6.44
C TRP A 174 -3.82 -9.71 -5.16
N LEU A 175 -4.56 -8.83 -4.50
CA LEU A 175 -4.23 -8.32 -3.18
C LEU A 175 -5.13 -9.05 -2.17
N GLU A 176 -4.54 -9.95 -1.38
CA GLU A 176 -5.26 -10.85 -0.47
C GLU A 176 -5.41 -10.22 0.93
N VAL A 177 -6.21 -9.17 1.03
CA VAL A 177 -6.45 -8.46 2.30
C VAL A 177 -7.46 -9.18 3.21
N CYS A 178 -7.48 -8.77 4.48
CA CYS A 178 -8.39 -9.18 5.56
C CYS A 178 -8.22 -10.63 6.05
N ASN A 179 -8.05 -11.62 5.18
CA ASN A 179 -7.90 -13.02 5.56
C ASN A 179 -6.77 -13.73 4.81
N GLU A 180 -6.24 -14.80 5.41
CA GLU A 180 -5.10 -15.57 4.87
C GLU A 180 -5.51 -16.56 3.77
N ASN A 181 -6.77 -17.02 3.76
CA ASN A 181 -7.29 -17.98 2.78
C ASN A 181 -7.65 -17.37 1.40
N SER A 182 -7.34 -16.09 1.17
CA SER A 182 -7.61 -15.37 -0.08
C SER A 182 -9.09 -15.19 -0.46
N GLY A 183 -10.03 -15.59 0.41
CA GLY A 183 -11.47 -15.44 0.17
C GLY A 183 -11.92 -13.99 0.05
N ARG A 184 -11.10 -13.04 0.52
CA ARG A 184 -11.35 -11.60 0.40
C ARG A 184 -10.41 -10.86 -0.56
N ARG A 185 -9.77 -11.57 -1.48
CA ARG A 185 -8.86 -10.94 -2.45
C ARG A 185 -9.51 -9.86 -3.32
N ILE A 186 -8.74 -8.83 -3.66
CA ILE A 186 -9.15 -7.71 -4.51
C ILE A 186 -8.13 -7.46 -5.62
N ILE A 187 -8.50 -6.72 -6.66
CA ILE A 187 -7.63 -6.37 -7.79
C ILE A 187 -7.04 -4.99 -7.48
N PRO A 188 -5.74 -4.87 -7.20
CA PRO A 188 -5.13 -3.57 -6.91
C PRO A 188 -5.12 -2.69 -8.17
N PHE A 189 -5.40 -1.40 -8.01
CA PHE A 189 -5.30 -0.43 -9.09
C PHE A 189 -4.79 0.91 -8.58
N ASN A 190 -4.07 1.65 -9.42
CA ASN A 190 -3.52 2.95 -9.05
C ASN A 190 -4.66 3.92 -8.68
N GLY A 191 -4.57 4.53 -7.50
CA GLY A 191 -5.61 5.40 -6.94
C GLY A 191 -6.73 4.68 -6.15
N MET A 192 -6.56 3.40 -5.81
CA MET A 192 -7.50 2.68 -4.93
C MET A 192 -7.56 3.30 -3.53
N GLN A 193 -8.77 3.58 -3.06
CA GLN A 193 -9.05 4.09 -1.72
C GLN A 193 -9.37 2.96 -0.73
N ALA A 194 -9.28 3.25 0.58
CA ALA A 194 -9.65 2.31 1.63
C ALA A 194 -11.14 1.90 1.50
N GLY A 195 -12.00 2.84 1.08
CA GLY A 195 -13.41 2.58 0.78
C GLY A 195 -13.60 1.54 -0.32
N ASP A 196 -12.89 1.67 -1.45
CA ASP A 196 -12.94 0.71 -2.56
C ASP A 196 -12.58 -0.70 -2.09
N ALA A 197 -11.47 -0.81 -1.36
CA ALA A 197 -11.00 -2.07 -0.80
C ALA A 197 -12.01 -2.66 0.21
N TYR A 198 -12.58 -1.83 1.08
CA TYR A 198 -13.57 -2.28 2.06
C TYR A 198 -14.85 -2.81 1.40
N LEU A 199 -15.40 -2.09 0.42
CA LEU A 199 -16.59 -2.53 -0.31
C LEU A 199 -16.36 -3.90 -0.97
N TRP A 200 -15.23 -4.07 -1.67
CA TRP A 200 -14.90 -5.35 -2.31
C TRP A 200 -14.73 -6.48 -1.30
N THR A 201 -14.03 -6.22 -0.20
CA THR A 201 -13.72 -7.25 0.79
C THR A 201 -14.95 -7.68 1.58
N LYS A 202 -15.91 -6.78 1.82
CA LYS A 202 -17.06 -7.00 2.70
C LYS A 202 -18.17 -7.82 2.04
N PHE A 203 -18.59 -7.47 0.83
CA PHE A 203 -19.84 -7.98 0.22
C PHE A 203 -19.64 -9.30 -0.55
N ARG A 204 -19.01 -10.30 0.08
CA ARG A 204 -18.70 -11.59 -0.56
C ARG A 204 -19.92 -12.46 -0.89
N GLY A 205 -21.08 -12.17 -0.28
CA GLY A 205 -22.34 -12.84 -0.57
C GLY A 205 -23.07 -12.31 -1.81
N ASP A 206 -22.55 -11.29 -2.50
CA ASP A 206 -23.16 -10.70 -3.70
C ASP A 206 -22.21 -10.82 -4.91
N PRO A 207 -22.25 -11.95 -5.65
CA PRO A 207 -21.40 -12.17 -6.81
C PRO A 207 -21.60 -11.12 -7.91
N ALA A 208 -22.83 -10.65 -8.12
CA ALA A 208 -23.14 -9.67 -9.16
C ALA A 208 -22.44 -8.34 -8.89
N LEU A 209 -22.44 -7.88 -7.63
CA LEU A 209 -21.69 -6.70 -7.23
C LEU A 209 -20.17 -6.87 -7.42
N LEU A 210 -19.62 -8.04 -7.04
CA LEU A 210 -18.19 -8.33 -7.20
C LEU A 210 -17.76 -8.39 -8.67
N ASP A 211 -18.61 -8.88 -9.57
CA ASP A 211 -18.35 -8.89 -11.00
C ASP A 211 -18.33 -7.46 -11.55
N ARG A 212 -19.26 -6.59 -11.13
CA ARG A 212 -19.26 -5.17 -11.53
C ARG A 212 -18.01 -4.44 -11.07
N PHE A 213 -17.58 -4.72 -9.86
CA PHE A 213 -16.33 -4.25 -9.31
C PHE A 213 -15.12 -4.67 -10.18
N LYS A 214 -15.03 -5.94 -10.56
CA LYS A 214 -14.00 -6.43 -11.50
C LYS A 214 -14.07 -5.67 -12.82
N GLU A 215 -15.24 -5.54 -13.42
CA GLU A 215 -15.46 -4.81 -14.69
C GLU A 215 -14.98 -3.36 -14.61
N PHE A 216 -15.37 -2.61 -13.57
CA PHE A 216 -14.96 -1.21 -13.38
C PHE A 216 -13.44 -1.06 -13.25
N THR A 217 -12.80 -2.00 -12.55
CA THR A 217 -11.34 -1.98 -12.40
C THR A 217 -10.64 -2.29 -13.70
N GLU A 218 -11.14 -3.27 -14.46
CA GLU A 218 -10.57 -3.60 -15.77
C GLU A 218 -10.76 -2.47 -16.78
N ALA A 219 -11.89 -1.77 -16.74
CA ALA A 219 -12.18 -0.65 -17.65
C ALA A 219 -11.20 0.54 -17.48
N LYS A 220 -10.51 0.65 -16.33
CA LYS A 220 -9.53 1.71 -16.07
C LYS A 220 -8.23 1.55 -16.87
N PHE A 221 -7.96 0.37 -17.41
CA PHE A 221 -6.70 0.07 -18.08
C PHE A 221 -6.92 -0.71 -19.37
N ASP A 222 -6.18 -0.38 -20.42
CA ASP A 222 -6.16 -1.26 -21.59
C ASP A 222 -5.25 -2.48 -21.37
N LYS A 223 -5.56 -3.54 -22.13
CA LYS A 223 -4.86 -4.84 -22.06
C LYS A 223 -3.65 -4.92 -22.99
N LYS A 224 -3.26 -3.82 -23.66
CA LYS A 224 -2.18 -3.82 -24.66
C LYS A 224 -0.82 -4.05 -24.02
N ARG A 225 0.06 -4.66 -24.80
CA ARG A 225 1.47 -4.86 -24.47
C ARG A 225 2.34 -3.78 -25.09
N GLY A 226 3.48 -3.49 -24.48
CA GLY A 226 4.50 -2.61 -25.03
C GLY A 226 4.59 -1.23 -24.38
N TYR A 227 3.97 -1.03 -23.22
CA TYR A 227 4.16 0.19 -22.44
C TYR A 227 5.57 0.26 -21.86
N TYR A 228 6.23 1.40 -22.02
CA TYR A 228 7.56 1.66 -21.48
C TYR A 228 7.45 2.04 -20.00
N GLY A 229 8.56 1.82 -19.28
CA GLY A 229 8.77 2.36 -17.95
C GLY A 229 8.83 3.89 -18.02
N LYS A 230 8.54 4.55 -16.90
CA LYS A 230 8.49 6.01 -16.84
C LYS A 230 9.22 6.52 -15.62
N ILE A 231 10.00 7.57 -15.81
CA ILE A 231 10.64 8.34 -14.74
C ILE A 231 10.29 9.81 -14.99
N GLY A 232 9.53 10.40 -14.07
CA GLY A 232 9.12 11.80 -14.17
C GLY A 232 10.27 12.78 -13.90
N ASP A 233 10.06 14.03 -14.28
CA ASP A 233 11.05 15.10 -14.17
C ASP A 233 11.65 15.26 -12.77
N ARG A 234 12.88 15.74 -12.69
CA ARG A 234 13.61 16.05 -11.43
C ARG A 234 13.67 14.89 -10.44
N THR A 235 13.49 13.66 -10.92
CA THR A 235 13.61 12.45 -10.12
C THR A 235 15.07 12.09 -9.91
N VAL A 236 15.40 11.61 -8.71
CA VAL A 236 16.75 11.21 -8.35
C VAL A 236 16.77 9.74 -7.96
N ILE A 237 17.53 8.93 -8.71
CA ILE A 237 17.75 7.50 -8.48
C ILE A 237 19.25 7.29 -8.33
N LYS A 238 19.70 6.86 -7.15
CA LYS A 238 21.12 6.64 -6.91
C LYS A 238 21.43 5.38 -6.12
N ASN A 239 22.48 4.67 -6.53
CA ASN A 239 22.99 3.48 -5.86
C ASN A 239 21.94 2.35 -5.71
N CYS A 240 20.97 2.27 -6.62
CA CYS A 240 19.95 1.23 -6.62
C CYS A 240 20.44 0.00 -7.39
N LYS A 241 19.97 -1.19 -7.04
CA LYS A 241 20.31 -2.41 -7.78
C LYS A 241 19.31 -2.67 -8.89
N ILE A 242 18.21 -3.35 -8.59
CA ILE A 242 17.23 -3.78 -9.59
C ILE A 242 16.01 -2.85 -9.57
N ILE A 243 15.70 -2.24 -10.72
CA ILE A 243 14.44 -1.52 -10.97
C ILE A 243 13.81 -2.14 -12.21
N LYS A 244 12.69 -2.86 -12.04
CA LYS A 244 12.07 -3.62 -13.12
C LYS A 244 10.58 -3.36 -13.21
N ASP A 245 10.09 -2.99 -14.40
CA ASP A 245 8.66 -2.75 -14.64
C ASP A 245 8.09 -1.67 -13.70
N VAL A 246 8.73 -0.51 -13.61
CA VAL A 246 8.36 0.54 -12.65
C VAL A 246 7.96 1.85 -13.36
N TRP A 247 6.88 2.46 -12.88
CA TRP A 247 6.55 3.86 -13.14
C TRP A 247 6.89 4.70 -11.91
N ILE A 248 7.65 5.76 -12.13
CA ILE A 248 8.14 6.68 -11.10
C ILE A 248 7.67 8.08 -11.47
N GLY A 249 6.89 8.72 -10.59
CA GLY A 249 6.43 10.10 -10.75
C GLY A 249 7.56 11.12 -10.63
N ALA A 250 7.25 12.40 -10.85
CA ALA A 250 8.22 13.48 -10.78
C ALA A 250 8.71 13.73 -9.34
N ASP A 251 9.89 14.33 -9.21
CA ASP A 251 10.49 14.74 -7.94
C ASP A 251 10.68 13.58 -6.93
N ALA A 252 10.63 12.32 -7.39
CA ALA A 252 10.81 11.15 -6.54
C ALA A 252 12.28 10.99 -6.13
N TYR A 253 12.52 10.37 -4.97
CA TYR A 253 13.87 10.10 -4.49
C TYR A 253 14.06 8.65 -4.11
N LEU A 254 14.86 7.92 -4.91
CA LEU A 254 15.20 6.52 -4.69
C LEU A 254 16.70 6.40 -4.41
N LYS A 255 17.07 5.88 -3.25
CA LYS A 255 18.47 5.68 -2.86
C LYS A 255 18.70 4.30 -2.29
N GLY A 256 19.64 3.54 -2.85
CA GLY A 256 20.11 2.31 -2.21
C GLY A 256 19.12 1.15 -2.18
N ALA A 257 18.04 1.20 -2.96
CA ALA A 257 17.05 0.13 -3.01
C ALA A 257 17.66 -1.14 -3.63
N ASN A 258 17.44 -2.29 -2.99
CA ASN A 258 17.95 -3.58 -3.49
C ASN A 258 17.10 -4.11 -4.64
N LYS A 259 15.78 -3.96 -4.55
CA LYS A 259 14.86 -4.46 -5.56
C LYS A 259 13.56 -3.69 -5.56
N LEU A 260 13.23 -3.07 -6.69
CA LEU A 260 11.95 -2.44 -6.99
C LEU A 260 11.39 -3.14 -8.23
N LYS A 261 10.27 -3.87 -8.09
CA LYS A 261 9.73 -4.65 -9.21
C LYS A 261 8.22 -4.51 -9.33
N ASN A 262 7.74 -4.20 -10.55
CA ASN A 262 6.33 -4.11 -10.88
C ASN A 262 5.59 -3.15 -9.95
N LEU A 263 5.99 -1.87 -10.01
CA LEU A 263 5.51 -0.83 -9.09
C LEU A 263 4.98 0.39 -9.84
N THR A 264 4.00 1.06 -9.23
CA THR A 264 3.74 2.48 -9.48
C THR A 264 4.17 3.25 -8.23
N ILE A 265 5.06 4.23 -8.40
CA ILE A 265 5.53 5.14 -7.36
C ILE A 265 5.03 6.54 -7.72
N ASN A 266 3.88 6.93 -7.17
CA ASN A 266 3.34 8.27 -7.38
C ASN A 266 4.17 9.28 -6.60
N SER A 267 4.58 10.34 -7.28
CA SER A 267 5.37 11.44 -6.74
C SER A 267 5.18 12.65 -7.63
N GLY A 268 5.17 13.83 -7.04
CA GLY A 268 4.97 15.08 -7.74
C GLY A 268 4.71 16.24 -6.78
N PRO A 269 4.18 17.36 -7.29
CA PRO A 269 3.73 18.49 -6.49
C PRO A 269 2.81 18.10 -5.32
N GLU A 270 1.96 17.09 -5.53
CA GLU A 270 0.97 16.54 -4.59
C GLU A 270 1.63 15.93 -3.35
N GLY A 271 2.86 15.46 -3.48
CA GLY A 271 3.66 14.87 -2.40
C GLY A 271 4.85 14.07 -2.94
N LYS A 272 6.06 14.43 -2.51
CA LYS A 272 7.30 13.76 -2.92
C LYS A 272 7.45 12.41 -2.23
N SER A 273 7.53 11.33 -3.02
CA SER A 273 7.71 9.98 -2.50
C SER A 273 9.17 9.56 -2.47
N GLN A 274 9.55 8.78 -1.45
CA GLN A 274 10.93 8.42 -1.20
C GLN A 274 11.10 6.94 -0.84
N ILE A 275 12.10 6.28 -1.43
CA ILE A 275 12.49 4.92 -1.10
C ILE A 275 13.99 4.89 -0.80
N GLY A 276 14.32 4.47 0.41
CA GLY A 276 15.69 4.42 0.91
C GLY A 276 16.36 3.06 0.83
N GLU A 277 17.45 2.96 1.58
CA GLU A 277 18.44 1.90 1.44
C GLU A 277 17.91 0.54 1.90
N GLY A 278 18.33 -0.50 1.20
CA GLY A 278 18.05 -1.90 1.55
C GLY A 278 16.63 -2.37 1.24
N CYS A 279 15.75 -1.50 0.72
CA CYS A 279 14.35 -1.84 0.47
C CYS A 279 14.17 -2.89 -0.65
N GLU A 280 13.24 -3.82 -0.43
CA GLU A 280 12.82 -4.88 -1.36
C GLU A 280 11.30 -4.80 -1.53
N ILE A 281 10.84 -4.20 -2.64
CA ILE A 281 9.45 -3.80 -2.84
C ILE A 281 8.96 -4.34 -4.18
N VAL A 282 7.92 -5.19 -4.16
CA VAL A 282 7.48 -5.97 -5.30
C VAL A 282 5.96 -6.00 -5.42
N ASN A 283 5.43 -5.80 -6.64
CA ASN A 283 3.99 -5.87 -6.95
C ASN A 283 3.16 -4.93 -6.06
N GLY A 284 3.22 -3.63 -6.28
CA GLY A 284 2.48 -2.71 -5.43
C GLY A 284 2.39 -1.29 -5.96
N ILE A 285 1.58 -0.51 -5.26
CA ILE A 285 1.31 0.88 -5.59
C ILE A 285 1.65 1.73 -4.38
N ILE A 286 2.46 2.77 -4.60
CA ILE A 286 2.88 3.74 -3.62
C ILE A 286 2.24 5.08 -3.99
N GLY A 287 1.38 5.59 -3.12
CA GLY A 287 0.71 6.90 -3.23
C GLY A 287 1.68 8.07 -3.09
N PHE A 288 1.14 9.28 -3.19
CA PHE A 288 1.91 10.52 -3.09
C PHE A 288 2.44 10.75 -1.66
N GLY A 289 3.62 11.35 -1.54
CA GLY A 289 4.20 11.72 -0.25
C GLY A 289 4.64 10.53 0.62
N CYS A 290 4.68 9.31 0.07
CA CYS A 290 4.99 8.10 0.82
C CYS A 290 6.49 7.95 1.09
N ARG A 291 6.83 7.26 2.18
CA ARG A 291 8.24 7.05 2.59
C ARG A 291 8.49 5.59 2.97
N ALA A 292 9.44 4.92 2.32
CA ALA A 292 9.86 3.56 2.64
C ALA A 292 11.38 3.51 2.88
N PHE A 293 11.84 3.28 4.11
CA PHE A 293 13.27 3.40 4.47
C PHE A 293 13.79 2.26 5.32
N TYR A 294 15.11 2.06 5.29
CA TYR A 294 15.84 1.19 6.22
C TYR A 294 15.44 -0.29 6.11
N GLY A 295 15.55 -0.88 4.92
CA GLY A 295 15.38 -2.31 4.73
C GLY A 295 13.94 -2.82 4.71
N VAL A 296 12.97 -1.96 4.38
CA VAL A 296 11.55 -2.35 4.24
C VAL A 296 11.37 -3.47 3.22
N LYS A 297 10.49 -4.42 3.54
CA LYS A 297 10.06 -5.47 2.61
C LYS A 297 8.57 -5.34 2.35
N ALA A 298 8.17 -5.13 1.10
CA ALA A 298 6.76 -5.02 0.75
C ALA A 298 6.43 -5.84 -0.49
N VAL A 299 5.38 -6.66 -0.40
CA VAL A 299 4.97 -7.61 -1.46
C VAL A 299 3.46 -7.62 -1.58
N ARG A 300 2.92 -7.34 -2.78
CA ARG A 300 1.47 -7.28 -3.02
C ARG A 300 0.81 -6.31 -2.04
N PHE A 301 0.97 -5.03 -2.29
CA PHE A 301 0.57 -4.02 -1.32
C PHE A 301 0.09 -2.73 -1.96
N ILE A 302 -0.65 -1.95 -1.19
CA ILE A 302 -0.93 -0.55 -1.48
C ILE A 302 -0.51 0.28 -0.27
N MET A 303 0.32 1.29 -0.52
CA MET A 303 0.60 2.39 0.41
C MET A 303 -0.20 3.60 -0.06
N ALA A 304 -1.24 3.98 0.67
CA ALA A 304 -2.01 5.18 0.37
C ALA A 304 -1.22 6.44 0.76
N ASP A 305 -1.70 7.61 0.34
CA ASP A 305 -0.93 8.86 0.38
C ASP A 305 -0.42 9.19 1.79
N HIS A 306 0.81 9.71 1.82
CA HIS A 306 1.51 10.15 3.02
C HIS A 306 1.72 9.05 4.08
N SER A 307 1.64 7.77 3.67
CA SER A 307 1.97 6.63 4.53
C SER A 307 3.47 6.33 4.57
N GLN A 308 3.91 5.67 5.64
CA GLN A 308 5.32 5.45 5.93
C GLN A 308 5.61 4.02 6.38
N LEU A 309 6.64 3.42 5.80
CA LEU A 309 7.24 2.15 6.21
C LEU A 309 8.70 2.39 6.59
N LYS A 310 9.14 1.91 7.75
CA LYS A 310 10.51 2.13 8.22
C LYS A 310 11.11 0.91 8.92
N TYR A 311 12.44 0.90 9.03
CA TYR A 311 13.20 0.05 9.95
C TYR A 311 12.86 -1.44 9.82
N GLY A 312 12.90 -1.97 8.59
CA GLY A 312 12.68 -3.38 8.32
C GLY A 312 11.20 -3.82 8.35
N ALA A 313 10.25 -2.88 8.42
CA ALA A 313 8.83 -3.20 8.37
C ALA A 313 8.49 -4.07 7.15
N ARG A 314 7.62 -5.07 7.37
CA ARG A 314 7.12 -5.99 6.36
C ARG A 314 5.64 -5.72 6.10
N LEU A 315 5.30 -5.41 4.86
CA LEU A 315 3.92 -5.17 4.43
C LEU A 315 3.58 -6.15 3.29
N ILE A 316 2.85 -7.21 3.59
CA ILE A 316 2.57 -8.31 2.66
C ILE A 316 1.06 -8.46 2.48
N ASN A 317 0.57 -8.56 1.24
CA ASN A 317 -0.86 -8.73 0.97
C ASN A 317 -1.75 -7.70 1.70
N SER A 318 -1.29 -6.45 1.81
CA SER A 318 -1.90 -5.48 2.73
C SER A 318 -2.13 -4.11 2.11
N TYR A 319 -3.15 -3.42 2.60
CA TYR A 319 -3.46 -2.03 2.27
C TYR A 319 -3.14 -1.16 3.49
N LEU A 320 -2.24 -0.20 3.34
CA LEU A 320 -1.87 0.77 4.37
C LEU A 320 -2.52 2.12 4.06
N GLY A 321 -3.49 2.52 4.88
CA GLY A 321 -4.27 3.74 4.69
C GLY A 321 -3.49 5.04 4.84
N ASN A 322 -4.11 6.14 4.39
CA ASN A 322 -3.49 7.46 4.34
C ASN A 322 -2.91 7.88 5.69
N ASN A 323 -1.79 8.61 5.67
CA ASN A 323 -1.16 9.18 6.87
C ASN A 323 -0.80 8.14 7.96
N SER A 324 -0.62 6.87 7.58
CA SER A 324 -0.29 5.80 8.52
C SER A 324 1.21 5.54 8.58
N THR A 325 1.72 5.10 9.73
CA THR A 325 3.13 4.75 9.90
C THR A 325 3.28 3.36 10.50
N ILE A 326 4.07 2.50 9.85
CA ILE A 326 4.53 1.23 10.39
C ILE A 326 6.05 1.21 10.44
N SER A 327 6.62 0.75 11.55
CA SER A 327 8.06 0.64 11.77
C SER A 327 8.39 -0.65 12.51
N CYS A 328 9.42 -1.39 12.09
CA CYS A 328 9.93 -2.59 12.79
C CYS A 328 8.96 -3.78 12.91
N CYS A 329 7.84 -3.80 12.18
CA CYS A 329 6.76 -4.77 12.37
C CYS A 329 6.47 -5.63 11.17
N GLU A 330 5.66 -6.67 11.39
CA GLU A 330 5.17 -7.56 10.34
C GLU A 330 3.65 -7.46 10.21
N VAL A 331 3.19 -7.07 9.02
CA VAL A 331 1.78 -6.92 8.65
C VAL A 331 1.47 -7.77 7.44
N LEU A 332 0.53 -8.71 7.58
CA LEU A 332 0.13 -9.64 6.52
C LEU A 332 -1.39 -9.62 6.32
N ASN A 333 -1.84 -9.72 5.07
CA ASN A 333 -3.26 -9.93 4.74
C ASN A 333 -4.19 -8.98 5.50
N THR A 334 -3.85 -7.69 5.57
CA THR A 334 -4.54 -6.73 6.43
C THR A 334 -5.01 -5.50 5.64
N LEU A 335 -6.27 -5.10 5.90
CA LEU A 335 -6.83 -3.83 5.44
C LEU A 335 -6.76 -2.80 6.57
N ILE A 336 -5.87 -1.82 6.43
CA ILE A 336 -5.65 -0.76 7.42
C ILE A 336 -6.19 0.56 6.86
N PHE A 337 -7.14 1.14 7.57
CA PHE A 337 -7.71 2.45 7.26
C PHE A 337 -6.78 3.59 7.75
N PRO A 338 -7.03 4.83 7.33
CA PRO A 338 -6.14 5.96 7.60
C PRO A 338 -5.78 6.22 9.07
N ALA A 339 -4.65 6.90 9.26
CA ALA A 339 -4.12 7.31 10.57
C ALA A 339 -3.84 6.14 11.53
N HIS A 340 -3.27 5.06 11.01
CA HIS A 340 -2.78 3.94 11.81
C HIS A 340 -1.33 4.16 12.26
N GLU A 341 -1.03 3.81 13.51
CA GLU A 341 0.31 3.95 14.09
C GLU A 341 0.79 2.63 14.69
N GLN A 342 1.99 2.20 14.27
CA GLN A 342 2.65 1.01 14.76
C GLN A 342 4.17 1.21 14.70
N HIS A 343 4.77 1.65 15.80
CA HIS A 343 6.16 2.15 15.80
C HIS A 343 7.20 1.17 16.36
N HIS A 344 6.76 0.19 17.16
CA HIS A 344 7.65 -0.60 18.00
C HIS A 344 7.83 -2.01 17.46
N ASN A 345 9.04 -2.53 17.60
CA ASN A 345 9.39 -3.88 17.20
C ASN A 345 8.48 -4.96 17.83
N ASN A 346 8.46 -6.12 17.18
CA ASN A 346 7.85 -7.36 17.68
C ASN A 346 6.32 -7.33 17.83
N SER A 347 5.61 -6.45 17.13
CA SER A 347 4.16 -6.58 16.96
C SER A 347 3.82 -7.24 15.62
N PHE A 348 2.78 -8.09 15.66
CA PHE A 348 2.22 -8.76 14.48
C PHE A 348 0.80 -8.27 14.26
N LEU A 349 0.46 -8.02 13.00
CA LEU A 349 -0.90 -7.71 12.58
C LEU A 349 -1.22 -8.51 11.32
N CYS A 350 -1.84 -9.67 11.49
CA CYS A 350 -2.22 -10.55 10.40
C CYS A 350 -3.73 -10.80 10.38
N ALA A 351 -4.26 -11.06 9.18
CA ALA A 351 -5.67 -11.40 8.96
C ALA A 351 -6.62 -10.42 9.67
N SER A 352 -6.49 -9.13 9.37
CA SER A 352 -7.19 -8.08 10.11
C SER A 352 -7.79 -7.00 9.21
N THR A 353 -8.92 -6.45 9.65
CA THR A 353 -9.45 -5.17 9.18
C THR A 353 -9.43 -4.19 10.34
N VAL A 354 -8.63 -3.14 10.23
CA VAL A 354 -8.47 -2.11 11.27
C VAL A 354 -8.94 -0.78 10.72
N MET A 355 -10.05 -0.25 11.25
CA MET A 355 -10.77 0.91 10.69
C MET A 355 -10.15 2.28 11.03
N GLY A 356 -8.84 2.32 11.28
CA GLY A 356 -8.06 3.55 11.31
C GLY A 356 -8.01 4.20 12.69
N GLN A 357 -7.36 5.36 12.80
CA GLN A 357 -7.08 6.06 14.06
C GLN A 357 -6.54 5.13 15.17
N SER A 358 -5.86 4.05 14.78
CA SER A 358 -5.55 2.91 15.62
C SER A 358 -4.08 2.96 16.02
N ASN A 359 -3.79 2.34 17.16
CA ASN A 359 -2.43 2.28 17.68
C ASN A 359 -2.11 0.86 18.13
N ILE A 360 -1.21 0.19 17.41
CA ILE A 360 -0.75 -1.17 17.74
C ILE A 360 0.64 -1.06 18.39
N PRO A 361 0.75 -1.28 19.71
CA PRO A 361 1.99 -1.04 20.43
C PRO A 361 2.88 -2.30 20.45
N ALA A 362 4.03 -2.18 21.11
CA ALA A 362 5.03 -3.24 21.18
C ALA A 362 4.48 -4.55 21.74
N GLY A 363 4.88 -5.66 21.12
CA GLY A 363 4.54 -7.00 21.58
C GLY A 363 3.07 -7.39 21.41
N ALA A 364 2.21 -6.54 20.83
CA ALA A 364 0.86 -6.96 20.48
C ALA A 364 0.93 -8.06 19.40
N THR A 365 0.47 -9.27 19.75
CA THR A 365 0.48 -10.45 18.89
C THR A 365 -0.92 -10.68 18.32
N ILE A 366 -1.28 -9.88 17.34
CA ILE A 366 -2.50 -10.05 16.53
C ILE A 366 -2.11 -10.86 15.30
N GLY A 367 -1.59 -12.06 15.56
CA GLY A 367 -0.83 -12.85 14.61
C GLY A 367 -1.70 -13.70 13.68
N SER A 368 -1.40 -15.00 13.61
CA SER A 368 -1.97 -15.91 12.62
C SER A 368 -3.28 -16.57 13.08
N ASN A 369 -4.17 -16.81 12.12
CA ASN A 369 -5.47 -17.46 12.31
C ASN A 369 -5.45 -19.00 12.14
N HIS A 370 -4.26 -19.63 12.07
CA HIS A 370 -4.09 -21.07 11.84
C HIS A 370 -4.68 -21.92 12.99
N ASN A 371 -5.99 -22.15 12.94
CA ASN A 371 -6.73 -22.83 14.00
C ASN A 371 -6.80 -24.36 13.83
N SER A 372 -6.04 -24.92 12.89
CA SER A 372 -6.00 -26.34 12.46
C SER A 372 -7.33 -26.93 11.95
N ARG A 373 -8.40 -26.83 12.74
CA ARG A 373 -9.72 -27.45 12.53
C ARG A 373 -10.81 -26.43 12.21
N SER A 374 -10.65 -25.18 12.64
CA SER A 374 -11.60 -24.11 12.33
C SER A 374 -11.16 -23.36 11.09
N ALA A 375 -12.12 -22.84 10.32
CA ALA A 375 -11.82 -21.98 9.20
C ALA A 375 -11.01 -20.76 9.66
N ASP A 376 -9.97 -20.44 8.88
CA ASP A 376 -9.26 -19.19 8.95
C ASP A 376 -10.26 -18.02 8.94
N GLY A 377 -10.16 -17.14 9.92
CA GLY A 377 -10.89 -15.89 9.86
C GLY A 377 -10.08 -14.73 10.38
N GLU A 378 -10.74 -13.68 10.81
CA GLU A 378 -10.15 -12.35 10.83
C GLU A 378 -10.50 -11.57 12.09
N ILE A 379 -9.68 -10.58 12.39
CA ILE A 379 -10.02 -9.57 13.40
C ILE A 379 -10.64 -8.36 12.70
N ILE A 380 -11.74 -7.87 13.26
CA ILE A 380 -12.38 -6.63 12.80
C ILE A 380 -12.36 -5.64 13.96
N ALA A 381 -11.54 -4.62 13.83
CA ALA A 381 -11.38 -3.59 14.83
C ALA A 381 -11.88 -2.24 14.30
N GLY A 382 -12.82 -1.63 15.04
CA GLY A 382 -13.30 -0.28 14.79
C GLY A 382 -12.18 0.76 14.90
N ARG A 383 -12.46 1.99 14.47
CA ARG A 383 -11.49 3.08 14.55
C ARG A 383 -11.14 3.38 16.00
N GLY A 384 -9.92 3.85 16.26
CA GLY A 384 -9.48 4.10 17.65
C GLY A 384 -9.08 2.85 18.42
N PHE A 385 -9.04 1.67 17.77
CA PHE A 385 -8.63 0.43 18.42
C PHE A 385 -7.21 0.52 18.99
N TRP A 386 -7.08 0.17 20.27
CA TRP A 386 -5.83 0.23 21.01
C TRP A 386 -5.68 -1.03 21.87
N PRO A 387 -5.06 -2.11 21.35
CA PRO A 387 -4.59 -3.20 22.19
C PRO A 387 -3.40 -2.71 23.01
N GLY A 388 -3.40 -2.91 24.33
CA GLY A 388 -2.28 -2.56 25.19
C GLY A 388 -0.99 -3.33 24.82
N LEU A 389 0.11 -2.99 25.50
CA LEU A 389 1.38 -3.70 25.31
C LEU A 389 1.20 -5.20 25.57
N CYS A 390 1.84 -6.04 24.75
CA CYS A 390 1.82 -7.50 24.91
C CYS A 390 0.40 -8.11 24.96
N VAL A 391 -0.58 -7.52 24.27
CA VAL A 391 -1.89 -8.14 24.10
C VAL A 391 -1.81 -9.25 23.06
N SER A 392 -2.36 -10.42 23.40
CA SER A 392 -2.56 -11.54 22.49
C SER A 392 -4.05 -11.79 22.28
N LEU A 393 -4.50 -11.86 21.03
CA LEU A 393 -5.91 -12.01 20.68
C LEU A 393 -6.14 -13.27 19.84
N LYS A 394 -7.24 -13.96 20.13
CA LYS A 394 -7.75 -15.04 19.30
C LYS A 394 -8.45 -14.47 18.05
N HIS A 395 -8.14 -15.00 16.87
CA HIS A 395 -8.83 -14.66 15.62
C HIS A 395 -10.28 -15.11 15.61
N ASN A 396 -11.07 -14.43 14.77
CA ASN A 396 -12.53 -14.30 14.80
C ASN A 396 -13.05 -13.38 15.90
N SER A 397 -12.25 -12.37 16.27
CA SER A 397 -12.67 -11.34 17.23
C SER A 397 -13.11 -10.05 16.54
N LYS A 398 -14.10 -9.37 17.12
CA LYS A 398 -14.64 -8.09 16.67
C LYS A 398 -14.68 -7.09 17.82
N PHE A 399 -14.26 -5.87 17.56
CA PHE A 399 -14.21 -4.78 18.53
C PHE A 399 -14.83 -3.50 17.96
N ALA A 400 -15.69 -2.86 18.75
CA ALA A 400 -16.28 -1.55 18.45
C ALA A 400 -15.25 -0.42 18.46
N THR A 401 -15.66 0.77 18.06
CA THR A 401 -14.82 1.97 18.03
C THR A 401 -14.25 2.34 19.39
N PHE A 402 -13.01 2.82 19.42
CA PHE A 402 -12.29 3.23 20.63
C PHE A 402 -12.22 2.14 21.71
N THR A 403 -12.21 0.87 21.31
CA THR A 403 -11.97 -0.23 22.24
C THR A 403 -10.50 -0.26 22.63
N MET A 404 -10.23 -0.18 23.94
CA MET A 404 -8.91 -0.39 24.52
C MET A 404 -8.85 -1.77 25.19
N ILE A 405 -7.74 -2.48 25.03
CA ILE A 405 -7.54 -3.80 25.65
C ILE A 405 -6.37 -3.70 26.64
N ALA A 406 -6.60 -4.08 27.89
CA ALA A 406 -5.53 -4.16 28.88
C ALA A 406 -4.50 -5.22 28.49
N LYS A 407 -3.26 -5.06 28.94
CA LYS A 407 -2.22 -6.07 28.73
C LYS A 407 -2.68 -7.45 29.22
N GLY A 408 -2.55 -8.47 28.38
CA GLY A 408 -2.87 -9.85 28.74
C GLY A 408 -3.15 -10.73 27.54
N ASP A 409 -3.36 -12.01 27.84
CA ASP A 409 -3.77 -13.01 26.85
C ASP A 409 -5.29 -13.15 26.85
N TYR A 410 -5.89 -13.12 25.65
CA TYR A 410 -7.32 -13.27 25.44
C TYR A 410 -7.55 -14.51 24.57
N PRO A 411 -7.68 -15.70 25.20
CA PRO A 411 -7.60 -16.99 24.50
C PRO A 411 -8.86 -17.34 23.70
N ALA A 412 -9.97 -16.66 23.94
CA ALA A 412 -11.26 -16.92 23.30
C ALA A 412 -11.61 -15.84 22.27
N GLU A 413 -12.46 -16.19 21.30
CA GLU A 413 -13.03 -15.22 20.37
C GLU A 413 -13.87 -14.18 21.12
N LEU A 414 -13.64 -12.90 20.82
CA LEU A 414 -14.33 -11.77 21.45
C LEU A 414 -15.26 -11.08 20.45
N ASN A 415 -16.46 -10.72 20.86
CA ASN A 415 -17.35 -9.84 20.11
C ASN A 415 -17.81 -8.72 21.03
N ILE A 416 -17.07 -7.61 21.04
CA ILE A 416 -17.30 -6.50 21.97
C ILE A 416 -17.95 -5.34 21.21
N PRO A 417 -19.29 -5.19 21.30
CA PRO A 417 -20.03 -4.14 20.61
C PRO A 417 -20.04 -2.80 21.36
N ILE A 418 -19.35 -2.70 22.50
CA ILE A 418 -19.37 -1.52 23.37
C ILE A 418 -18.22 -0.58 23.00
N PRO A 419 -18.51 0.60 22.41
CA PRO A 419 -17.46 1.55 22.05
C PRO A 419 -16.91 2.25 23.29
N PHE A 420 -15.75 2.89 23.12
CA PHE A 420 -15.05 3.62 24.19
C PHE A 420 -14.79 2.78 25.45
N SER A 421 -14.68 1.46 25.30
CA SER A 421 -14.55 0.53 26.41
C SER A 421 -13.09 0.20 26.73
N LEU A 422 -12.86 -0.26 27.97
CA LEU A 422 -11.65 -0.96 28.37
C LEU A 422 -11.99 -2.43 28.66
N ILE A 423 -11.34 -3.34 27.94
CA ILE A 423 -11.46 -4.78 28.13
C ILE A 423 -10.27 -5.28 28.95
N SER A 424 -10.51 -6.02 30.02
CA SER A 424 -9.47 -6.67 30.83
C SER A 424 -9.81 -8.12 31.15
N ASN A 425 -8.81 -9.00 31.12
CA ASN A 425 -8.98 -10.41 31.48
C ASN A 425 -8.63 -10.60 32.97
N ASP A 426 -9.62 -10.81 33.83
CA ASP A 426 -9.42 -11.12 35.25
C ASP A 426 -9.24 -12.63 35.42
N VAL A 427 -8.00 -13.08 35.20
CA VAL A 427 -7.62 -14.49 35.29
C VAL A 427 -7.91 -15.07 36.67
N THR A 428 -7.81 -14.26 37.74
CA THR A 428 -7.99 -14.75 39.12
C THR A 428 -9.42 -15.14 39.44
N ARG A 429 -10.39 -14.48 38.79
CA ARG A 429 -11.83 -14.74 38.97
C ARG A 429 -12.46 -15.40 37.74
N ASP A 430 -11.64 -15.85 36.80
CA ASP A 430 -12.05 -16.44 35.52
C ASP A 430 -13.17 -15.67 34.83
N ARG A 431 -12.94 -14.39 34.56
CA ARG A 431 -13.94 -13.51 33.93
C ARG A 431 -13.33 -12.48 32.98
N LEU A 432 -14.10 -12.09 31.98
CA LEU A 432 -13.79 -10.97 31.11
C LEU A 432 -14.50 -9.71 31.61
N ILE A 433 -13.76 -8.65 31.91
CA ILE A 433 -14.33 -7.40 32.38
C ILE A 433 -14.34 -6.41 31.22
N VAL A 434 -15.53 -5.91 30.89
CA VAL A 434 -15.72 -4.82 29.92
C VAL A 434 -16.20 -3.59 30.68
N MET A 435 -15.33 -2.59 30.77
CA MET A 435 -15.64 -1.29 31.35
C MET A 435 -16.16 -0.35 30.26
N PRO A 436 -17.46 -0.01 30.23
CA PRO A 436 -17.98 0.97 29.27
C PRO A 436 -17.48 2.37 29.59
N ALA A 437 -17.52 3.27 28.60
CA ALA A 437 -17.21 4.70 28.76
C ALA A 437 -15.83 5.02 29.38
N TYR A 438 -14.88 4.08 29.35
CA TYR A 438 -13.55 4.22 29.93
C TYR A 438 -12.86 5.52 29.48
N TRP A 439 -12.91 5.82 28.18
CA TRP A 439 -12.27 7.02 27.66
C TRP A 439 -12.90 8.29 28.21
N PHE A 440 -14.23 8.38 28.32
CA PHE A 440 -14.90 9.56 28.87
C PHE A 440 -14.57 9.76 30.35
N MET A 441 -14.52 8.66 31.11
CA MET A 441 -14.28 8.72 32.55
C MET A 441 -12.80 8.98 32.91
N TYR A 442 -11.85 8.42 32.13
CA TYR A 442 -10.44 8.38 32.55
C TYR A 442 -9.45 8.97 31.54
N ASN A 443 -9.83 9.19 30.28
CA ASN A 443 -8.88 9.62 29.25
C ASN A 443 -9.48 10.51 28.15
N MET A 444 -10.44 11.36 28.50
CA MET A 444 -11.14 12.22 27.55
C MET A 444 -10.17 13.19 26.85
N TYR A 445 -9.13 13.61 27.57
CA TYR A 445 -8.03 14.40 27.01
C TYR A 445 -7.39 13.75 25.77
N ALA A 446 -7.20 12.43 25.77
CA ALA A 446 -6.59 11.76 24.63
C ALA A 446 -7.50 11.73 23.40
N LEU A 447 -8.83 11.62 23.58
CA LEU A 447 -9.79 11.69 22.49
C LEU A 447 -9.70 13.05 21.78
N GLU A 448 -9.82 14.13 22.54
CA GLU A 448 -9.71 15.52 22.05
C GLU A 448 -8.36 15.78 21.36
N ARG A 449 -7.26 15.47 22.06
CA ARG A 449 -5.91 15.68 21.54
C ARG A 449 -5.69 14.91 20.24
N ASN A 450 -6.12 13.65 20.17
CA ASN A 450 -5.89 12.81 19.00
C ASN A 450 -6.71 13.31 17.80
N GLY A 451 -7.96 13.76 17.99
CA GLY A 451 -8.78 14.35 16.92
C GLY A 451 -8.06 15.50 16.21
N TRP A 452 -7.56 16.48 16.97
CA TRP A 452 -6.73 17.57 16.42
C TRP A 452 -5.43 17.05 15.78
N LYS A 453 -4.70 16.16 16.46
CA LYS A 453 -3.41 15.63 15.99
C LYS A 453 -3.51 14.92 14.65
N TYR A 454 -4.58 14.15 14.42
CA TYR A 454 -4.78 13.46 13.14
C TYR A 454 -5.05 14.45 12.00
N LYS A 455 -5.84 15.50 12.26
CA LYS A 455 -6.06 16.59 11.30
C LYS A 455 -4.76 17.30 10.91
N ASP A 456 -3.90 17.57 11.88
CA ASP A 456 -2.59 18.23 11.64
C ASP A 456 -1.59 17.33 10.89
N ARG A 457 -1.72 16.02 11.08
CA ARG A 457 -0.89 15.00 10.40
C ARG A 457 -1.36 14.69 8.99
N ASP A 458 -2.60 15.02 8.63
CA ASP A 458 -3.10 14.85 7.28
C ASP A 458 -2.43 15.83 6.33
N LYS A 459 -1.38 15.36 5.66
CA LYS A 459 -0.56 16.17 4.74
C LYS A 459 -0.99 16.05 3.27
N ARG A 460 -2.07 15.31 2.98
CA ARG A 460 -2.63 15.20 1.64
C ARG A 460 -3.02 16.58 1.11
N GLN A 461 -2.53 16.91 -0.07
CA GLN A 461 -2.93 18.13 -0.78
C GLN A 461 -4.32 17.97 -1.37
N GLU A 462 -4.52 16.90 -2.15
CA GLU A 462 -5.84 16.53 -2.66
C GLU A 462 -6.54 15.57 -1.70
N LYS A 463 -7.65 16.03 -1.14
CA LYS A 463 -8.47 15.23 -0.20
C LYS A 463 -9.65 14.61 -0.93
N ILE A 464 -9.36 13.69 -1.86
CA ILE A 464 -10.38 13.01 -2.69
C ILE A 464 -11.48 12.39 -1.81
N GLN A 465 -11.07 11.72 -0.73
CA GLN A 465 -11.97 11.26 0.33
C GLN A 465 -11.79 12.11 1.58
N HIS A 466 -12.90 12.65 2.09
CA HIS A 466 -12.96 13.27 3.41
C HIS A 466 -12.67 12.22 4.49
N LEU A 467 -11.74 12.53 5.40
CA LEU A 467 -11.42 11.69 6.54
C LEU A 467 -12.00 12.33 7.79
N GLU A 468 -12.96 11.64 8.38
CA GLU A 468 -13.60 12.06 9.62
C GLU A 468 -12.77 11.56 10.82
N TYR A 469 -12.25 12.50 11.59
CA TYR A 469 -11.37 12.23 12.73
C TYR A 469 -12.02 12.51 14.08
N ASP A 470 -13.20 13.12 14.10
CA ASP A 470 -13.96 13.35 15.33
C ASP A 470 -14.27 12.00 15.98
N TYR A 471 -14.00 11.86 17.27
CA TYR A 471 -14.28 10.62 17.98
C TYR A 471 -15.79 10.42 18.19
N LEU A 472 -16.62 11.47 18.08
CA LEU A 472 -18.10 11.42 18.07
C LEU A 472 -18.68 11.49 16.65
N ALA A 473 -18.05 10.82 15.70
CA ALA A 473 -18.55 10.74 14.34
C ALA A 473 -19.75 9.78 14.21
N PRO A 474 -20.46 9.78 13.06
CA PRO A 474 -21.70 9.02 12.90
C PRO A 474 -21.58 7.52 13.21
N ASP A 475 -20.46 6.87 12.92
CA ASP A 475 -20.23 5.46 13.22
C ASP A 475 -20.20 5.22 14.75
N SER A 476 -19.37 5.96 15.49
CA SER A 476 -19.25 5.85 16.94
C SER A 476 -20.52 6.27 17.68
N ILE A 477 -21.25 7.29 17.19
CA ILE A 477 -22.52 7.70 17.80
C ILE A 477 -23.58 6.61 17.63
N ASN A 478 -23.66 5.99 16.44
CA ASN A 478 -24.58 4.87 16.23
C ASN A 478 -24.22 3.67 17.12
N GLU A 479 -22.94 3.36 17.28
CA GLU A 479 -22.49 2.32 18.22
C GLU A 479 -22.84 2.65 19.69
N ILE A 480 -22.77 3.92 20.09
CA ILE A 480 -23.21 4.36 21.43
C ILE A 480 -24.72 4.11 21.60
N ILE A 481 -25.55 4.51 20.63
CA ILE A 481 -27.01 4.32 20.70
C ILE A 481 -27.34 2.83 20.82
N THR A 482 -26.69 1.97 20.01
CA THR A 482 -26.86 0.51 20.12
C THR A 482 -26.40 -0.02 21.48
N SER A 483 -25.31 0.52 22.03
CA SER A 483 -24.77 0.07 23.32
C SER A 483 -25.63 0.46 24.50
N ILE A 484 -26.32 1.61 24.46
CA ILE A 484 -27.28 2.01 25.49
C ILE A 484 -28.38 0.94 25.62
N GLN A 485 -28.94 0.47 24.51
CA GLN A 485 -29.94 -0.60 24.53
C GLN A 485 -29.39 -1.91 25.12
N LEU A 486 -28.11 -2.23 24.89
CA LEU A 486 -27.46 -3.37 25.53
C LEU A 486 -27.33 -3.20 27.04
N PHE A 487 -26.99 -1.99 27.53
CA PHE A 487 -26.95 -1.72 28.96
C PHE A 487 -28.34 -1.82 29.60
N GLU A 488 -29.37 -1.27 28.96
CA GLU A 488 -30.77 -1.42 29.38
C GLU A 488 -31.13 -2.90 29.48
N LYS A 489 -30.89 -3.68 28.41
CA LYS A 489 -31.14 -5.12 28.38
C LYS A 489 -30.44 -5.87 29.52
N PHE A 490 -29.13 -5.73 29.67
CA PHE A 490 -28.36 -6.49 30.66
C PHE A 490 -28.67 -6.06 32.09
N THR A 491 -28.95 -4.78 32.33
CA THR A 491 -29.39 -4.28 33.64
C THR A 491 -30.74 -4.87 34.03
N GLY A 492 -31.72 -4.86 33.12
CA GLY A 492 -33.03 -5.45 33.38
C GLY A 492 -32.97 -6.95 33.59
N LYS A 493 -32.18 -7.68 32.77
CA LYS A 493 -31.93 -9.11 32.99
C LYS A 493 -31.32 -9.38 34.36
N ALA A 494 -30.33 -8.58 34.79
CA ALA A 494 -29.73 -8.72 36.12
C ALA A 494 -30.74 -8.46 37.24
N PHE A 495 -31.61 -7.46 37.08
CA PHE A 495 -32.69 -7.16 38.03
C PHE A 495 -33.65 -8.35 38.18
N TYR A 496 -34.19 -8.88 37.07
CA TYR A 496 -35.13 -10.00 37.14
C TYR A 496 -34.44 -11.28 37.62
N LYS A 497 -33.20 -11.56 37.20
CA LYS A 497 -32.46 -12.72 37.70
C LYS A 497 -32.28 -12.71 39.23
N LYS A 498 -32.11 -11.53 39.82
CA LYS A 498 -31.96 -11.37 41.28
C LYS A 498 -33.29 -11.44 42.03
N ASN A 499 -34.34 -10.81 41.51
CA ASN A 499 -35.62 -10.63 42.22
C ASN A 499 -36.69 -11.67 41.82
N GLU A 500 -36.64 -12.18 40.60
CA GLU A 500 -37.61 -13.10 39.99
C GLU A 500 -36.87 -14.21 39.19
N PRO A 501 -36.04 -15.06 39.84
CA PRO A 501 -35.11 -15.97 39.16
C PRO A 501 -35.78 -17.03 38.27
N GLU A 502 -37.04 -17.39 38.54
CA GLU A 502 -37.81 -18.38 37.78
C GLU A 502 -38.51 -17.79 36.55
N LYS A 503 -38.45 -16.46 36.37
CA LYS A 503 -39.13 -15.78 35.27
C LYS A 503 -38.25 -15.79 34.02
N GLU A 504 -38.77 -16.36 32.94
CA GLU A 504 -38.23 -16.12 31.61
C GLU A 504 -38.62 -14.71 31.16
N VAL A 505 -37.61 -13.85 30.95
CA VAL A 505 -37.82 -12.45 30.58
C VAL A 505 -37.48 -12.26 29.11
N ALA A 506 -38.45 -11.77 28.35
CA ALA A 506 -38.23 -11.37 26.96
C ALA A 506 -37.31 -10.14 26.91
N ASP A 507 -36.50 -10.01 25.85
CA ASP A 507 -35.54 -8.91 25.71
C ASP A 507 -36.20 -7.53 25.82
N ASP A 508 -37.39 -7.33 25.24
CA ASP A 508 -38.12 -6.06 25.31
C ASP A 508 -38.53 -5.68 26.74
N GLU A 509 -38.93 -6.67 27.55
CA GLU A 509 -39.27 -6.45 28.97
C GLU A 509 -38.02 -6.11 29.79
N ALA A 510 -36.91 -6.82 29.55
CA ALA A 510 -35.63 -6.52 30.18
C ALA A 510 -35.14 -5.11 29.82
N ILE A 511 -35.23 -4.72 28.55
CA ILE A 511 -34.86 -3.37 28.08
C ILE A 511 -35.71 -2.32 28.78
N ALA A 512 -37.04 -2.46 28.79
CA ALA A 512 -37.93 -1.50 29.44
C ALA A 512 -37.61 -1.34 30.95
N LYS A 513 -37.37 -2.46 31.64
CA LYS A 513 -37.03 -2.42 33.06
C LYS A 513 -35.66 -1.81 33.33
N GLY A 514 -34.64 -2.20 32.58
CA GLY A 514 -33.30 -1.65 32.75
C GLY A 514 -33.21 -0.18 32.38
N LYS A 515 -33.94 0.26 31.34
CA LYS A 515 -34.09 1.68 31.01
C LYS A 515 -34.65 2.48 32.18
N GLN A 516 -35.77 2.02 32.76
CA GLN A 516 -36.35 2.65 33.94
C GLN A 516 -35.30 2.79 35.05
N LEU A 517 -34.64 1.69 35.42
CA LEU A 517 -33.64 1.69 36.50
C LEU A 517 -32.49 2.68 36.24
N LEU A 518 -31.96 2.69 35.00
CA LEU A 518 -30.83 3.55 34.61
C LEU A 518 -31.21 5.03 34.56
N GLU A 519 -32.38 5.38 34.01
CA GLU A 519 -32.88 6.76 33.94
C GLU A 519 -33.22 7.31 35.33
N ASP A 520 -33.84 6.49 36.19
CA ASP A 520 -34.18 6.83 37.57
C ASP A 520 -32.96 6.85 38.50
N ARG A 521 -31.81 6.33 38.05
CA ARG A 521 -30.58 6.12 38.85
C ARG A 521 -30.88 5.32 40.13
N ASP A 522 -31.66 4.26 39.98
CA ASP A 522 -32.12 3.45 41.11
C ASP A 522 -30.92 2.84 41.86
N PRO A 523 -30.77 3.06 43.18
CA PRO A 523 -29.68 2.50 43.97
C PRO A 523 -29.55 0.98 43.89
N VAL A 524 -30.62 0.26 43.53
CA VAL A 524 -30.59 -1.20 43.37
C VAL A 524 -29.54 -1.66 42.35
N ILE A 525 -29.17 -0.81 41.38
CA ILE A 525 -28.18 -1.11 40.35
C ILE A 525 -26.82 -1.47 40.96
N GLU A 526 -26.41 -0.80 42.03
CA GLU A 526 -25.13 -1.05 42.72
C GLU A 526 -25.04 -2.47 43.30
N ASP A 527 -26.20 -3.09 43.56
CA ASP A 527 -26.28 -4.45 44.10
C ASP A 527 -26.52 -5.52 43.01
N LEU A 528 -26.52 -5.15 41.72
CA LEU A 528 -26.73 -6.08 40.60
C LEU A 528 -25.41 -6.62 40.04
N GLU A 529 -25.32 -7.93 39.84
CA GLU A 529 -24.29 -8.52 38.99
C GLU A 529 -24.76 -8.48 37.53
N ILE A 530 -24.28 -7.48 36.78
CA ILE A 530 -24.62 -7.32 35.36
C ILE A 530 -23.69 -8.17 34.51
N LEU A 531 -24.24 -9.17 33.81
CA LEU A 531 -23.51 -10.06 32.92
C LEU A 531 -23.96 -9.85 31.47
N ALA A 532 -22.99 -9.74 30.57
CA ALA A 532 -23.25 -9.64 29.13
C ALA A 532 -23.21 -11.03 28.49
N GLU A 533 -24.17 -11.30 27.60
CA GLU A 533 -24.22 -12.55 26.83
C GLU A 533 -23.59 -12.35 25.44
N GLY A 534 -22.79 -13.32 24.98
CA GLY A 534 -22.25 -13.35 23.62
C GLY A 534 -21.04 -12.43 23.36
N PHE A 535 -20.46 -11.85 24.42
CA PHE A 535 -19.26 -11.00 24.30
C PHE A 535 -17.96 -11.80 24.19
N GLU A 536 -17.94 -13.02 24.73
CA GLU A 536 -16.82 -13.94 24.65
C GLU A 536 -17.35 -15.34 24.33
N ASN A 537 -16.64 -16.07 23.48
CA ASN A 537 -16.97 -17.46 23.12
C ASN A 537 -16.50 -18.46 24.20
N THR A 538 -16.98 -18.28 25.42
CA THR A 538 -16.78 -19.23 26.53
C THR A 538 -18.06 -19.33 27.37
N LYS A 539 -18.00 -20.12 28.45
CA LYS A 539 -19.08 -20.23 29.45
C LYS A 539 -18.78 -19.43 30.73
N ARG A 540 -17.71 -18.66 30.76
CA ARG A 540 -17.29 -17.91 31.96
C ARG A 540 -18.03 -16.56 32.05
N LYS A 541 -17.81 -15.84 33.14
CA LYS A 541 -18.48 -14.56 33.42
C LYS A 541 -17.93 -13.40 32.59
#